data_AF-A0A929VNI6-F1
#
_entry.id   AF-A0A929VNI6-F1
#
_cell.length_a   1.000
_cell.length_b   1.000
_cell.length_c   1.000
_cell.angle_alpha   90.00
_cell.angle_beta   90.00
_cell.angle_gamma   90.00
#
_symmetry.space_group_name_H-M   'P 1'
#
loop_
_entity.id
_entity.type
_entity.pdbx_description
1 polymer ?
#
loop_
_entity_poly.entity_id
_entity_poly.type
_entity_poly.pdbx_seq_one_letter_code
_entity_poly.pdbx_strand_id
1 'polypeptide(L)'
;LMGRLEAFAMMNGPWESFLDGIGNGLGYAWILVVVGFVRELLGSGSLFGMPIPGLENNAFFHNGMMTMPAMALIICGCVVWAHRAINDRRKQ
;
A
#
# COMPACT_ATOMS: atom_id res chain seq x y z
N LEU A 1 14.72 4.24 -12.53
CA LEU A 1 15.47 3.75 -11.33
C LEU A 1 16.97 4.10 -11.43
N MET A 2 17.64 3.79 -12.54
CA MET A 2 19.07 4.09 -12.77
C MET A 2 19.46 5.57 -12.56
N GLY A 3 18.76 6.53 -13.17
CA GLY A 3 19.11 7.96 -13.04
C GLY A 3 18.95 8.59 -11.64
N ARG A 4 18.21 7.96 -10.71
CA ARG A 4 18.11 8.44 -9.31
C ARG A 4 19.26 7.93 -8.44
N LEU A 5 19.85 6.79 -8.77
CA LEU A 5 21.01 6.23 -8.05
C LEU A 5 22.30 6.96 -8.41
N GLU A 6 22.43 7.39 -9.66
CA GLU A 6 23.61 8.12 -10.15
C GLU A 6 23.72 9.54 -9.56
N ALA A 7 22.59 10.26 -9.45
CA ALA A 7 22.57 11.59 -8.85
C ALA A 7 22.79 11.57 -7.32
N PHE A 8 22.31 10.54 -6.62
CA PHE A 8 22.50 10.40 -5.16
C PHE A 8 23.88 9.88 -4.76
N ALA A 9 24.63 9.24 -5.66
CA ALA A 9 26.02 8.85 -5.42
C ALA A 9 27.01 10.01 -5.60
N MET A 10 26.66 11.04 -6.39
CA MET A 10 27.54 12.17 -6.68
C MET A 10 27.42 13.35 -5.69
N MET A 11 26.36 13.41 -4.86
CA MET A 11 26.05 14.63 -4.10
C MET A 11 26.04 14.49 -2.56
N ASN A 12 26.01 13.28 -1.97
CA ASN A 12 26.03 13.06 -0.51
C ASN A 12 26.74 11.75 -0.11
N GLY A 13 27.21 11.66 1.15
CA GLY A 13 27.95 10.49 1.66
C GLY A 13 27.15 9.17 1.62
N PRO A 14 27.81 8.01 1.52
CA PRO A 14 27.18 6.70 1.25
C PRO A 14 26.08 6.29 2.25
N TRP A 15 26.07 6.89 3.45
CA TRP A 15 25.08 6.64 4.48
C TRP A 15 23.73 7.34 4.22
N GLU A 16 23.74 8.57 3.68
CA GLU A 16 22.53 9.36 3.45
C GLU A 16 21.71 8.81 2.27
N SER A 17 22.38 8.35 1.21
CA SER A 17 21.74 7.73 0.04
C SER A 17 21.12 6.37 0.37
N PHE A 18 21.70 5.63 1.34
CA PHE A 18 21.16 4.35 1.80
C PHE A 18 19.88 4.55 2.64
N LEU A 19 19.89 5.54 3.54
CA LEU A 19 18.72 5.93 4.32
C LEU A 19 17.57 6.43 3.43
N ASP A 20 17.85 7.20 2.39
CA ASP A 20 16.83 7.69 1.44
C ASP A 20 16.27 6.55 0.56
N GLY A 21 17.13 5.60 0.16
CA GLY A 21 16.71 4.37 -0.52
C GLY A 21 15.76 3.51 0.31
N ILE A 22 16.09 3.31 1.60
CA ILE A 22 15.24 2.58 2.55
C ILE A 22 13.93 3.33 2.80
N GLY A 23 13.97 4.65 3.03
CA GLY A 23 12.77 5.45 3.27
C GLY A 23 11.80 5.40 2.09
N ASN A 24 12.31 5.47 0.87
CA ASN A 24 11.49 5.39 -0.32
C ASN A 24 10.94 3.97 -0.55
N GLY A 25 11.74 2.92 -0.30
CA GLY A 25 11.31 1.53 -0.37
C GLY A 25 10.26 1.16 0.68
N LEU A 26 10.44 1.60 1.93
CA LEU A 26 9.48 1.42 3.03
C LEU A 26 8.17 2.16 2.75
N GLY A 27 8.23 3.35 2.16
CA GLY A 27 7.03 4.08 1.75
C GLY A 27 6.18 3.30 0.74
N TYR A 28 6.80 2.70 -0.28
CA TYR A 28 6.09 1.85 -1.24
C TYR A 28 5.63 0.53 -0.61
N ALA A 29 6.46 -0.12 0.20
CA ALA A 29 6.11 -1.37 0.88
C ALA A 29 4.90 -1.19 1.79
N TRP A 30 4.83 -0.07 2.53
CA TRP A 30 3.70 0.26 3.39
C TRP A 30 2.39 0.37 2.61
N ILE A 31 2.40 1.05 1.45
CA ILE A 31 1.22 1.17 0.59
C ILE A 31 0.75 -0.20 0.10
N LEU A 32 1.67 -1.07 -0.31
CA LEU A 32 1.35 -2.42 -0.78
C LEU A 32 0.75 -3.30 0.33
N VAL A 33 1.27 -3.19 1.56
CA VAL A 33 0.74 -3.92 2.72
C VAL A 33 -0.69 -3.47 3.03
N VAL A 34 -0.96 -2.17 3.08
CA VAL A 34 -2.31 -1.64 3.36
C VAL A 34 -3.30 -2.02 2.27
N VAL A 35 -2.92 -1.88 0.99
CA VAL A 35 -3.79 -2.25 -0.14
C VAL A 35 -4.06 -3.76 -0.16
N GLY A 36 -3.03 -4.58 0.07
CA GLY A 36 -3.14 -6.04 0.12
C GLY A 36 -4.05 -6.50 1.26
N PHE A 37 -3.91 -5.89 2.44
CA PHE A 37 -4.78 -6.14 3.59
C PHE A 37 -6.25 -5.87 3.27
N VAL A 38 -6.56 -4.70 2.69
CA VAL A 38 -7.94 -4.35 2.31
C VAL A 38 -8.48 -5.32 1.26
N ARG A 39 -7.64 -5.73 0.29
CA ARG A 39 -8.03 -6.69 -0.74
C ARG A 39 -8.34 -8.07 -0.18
N GLU A 40 -7.57 -8.54 0.79
CA GLU A 40 -7.78 -9.87 1.40
C GLU A 40 -9.02 -9.86 2.30
N LEU A 41 -9.15 -8.81 3.12
CA LEU A 41 -10.30 -8.64 4.00
C LEU A 41 -11.63 -8.53 3.22
N LEU A 42 -11.64 -7.74 2.13
CA LEU A 42 -12.84 -7.52 1.34
C LEU A 42 -13.08 -8.59 0.26
N GLY A 43 -12.04 -9.32 -0.16
CA GLY A 43 -12.14 -10.33 -1.21
C GLY A 43 -12.53 -11.71 -0.70
N SER A 44 -11.95 -12.15 0.41
CA SER A 44 -12.17 -13.50 0.96
C SER A 44 -12.69 -13.50 2.41
N GLY A 45 -12.83 -12.34 3.05
CA GLY A 45 -13.20 -12.26 4.47
C GLY A 45 -12.14 -12.88 5.40
N SER A 46 -10.92 -13.07 4.89
CA SER A 46 -9.79 -13.67 5.60
C SER A 46 -8.67 -12.65 5.79
N LEU A 47 -7.88 -12.88 6.81
CA LEU A 47 -6.81 -11.98 7.21
C LEU A 47 -5.57 -12.85 7.43
N PHE A 48 -4.56 -12.72 6.56
CA PHE A 48 -3.39 -13.61 6.51
C PHE A 48 -3.76 -15.10 6.33
N GLY A 49 -4.79 -15.39 5.54
CA GLY A 49 -5.29 -16.75 5.32
C GLY A 49 -6.06 -17.38 6.49
N MET A 50 -6.22 -16.69 7.63
CA MET A 50 -7.16 -17.11 8.68
C MET A 50 -8.54 -16.49 8.41
N PRO A 51 -9.60 -17.30 8.20
CA PRO A 51 -10.96 -16.79 8.08
C PRO A 51 -11.38 -16.18 9.42
N ILE A 52 -11.94 -14.96 9.39
CA ILE A 52 -12.48 -14.33 10.59
C ILE A 52 -13.88 -14.93 10.84
N PRO A 53 -14.11 -15.59 11.99
CA PRO A 53 -15.40 -16.20 12.28
C PRO A 53 -16.48 -15.12 12.30
N GLY A 54 -17.47 -15.25 11.42
CA GLY A 54 -18.57 -14.27 11.26
C GLY A 54 -18.46 -13.33 10.04
N LEU A 55 -17.29 -13.21 9.40
CA LEU A 55 -17.15 -12.47 8.13
C LEU A 55 -17.21 -13.39 6.90
N GLU A 56 -16.93 -14.67 7.10
CA GLU A 56 -16.84 -15.71 6.06
C GLU A 56 -18.14 -15.96 5.28
N ASN A 57 -19.31 -15.78 5.90
CA ASN A 57 -20.63 -15.97 5.26
C ASN A 57 -21.24 -14.67 4.73
N ASN A 58 -20.54 -13.53 4.87
CA ASN A 58 -21.06 -12.27 4.35
C ASN A 58 -20.80 -12.18 2.85
N ALA A 59 -21.86 -12.17 2.05
CA ALA A 59 -21.81 -11.98 0.60
C ALA A 59 -21.09 -10.68 0.19
N PHE A 60 -20.96 -9.68 1.07
CA PHE A 60 -20.16 -8.48 0.83
C PHE A 60 -18.64 -8.67 0.96
N PHE A 61 -18.19 -9.51 1.90
CA PHE A 61 -16.77 -9.76 2.21
C PHE A 61 -16.21 -11.00 1.49
N HIS A 62 -17.10 -11.88 1.00
CA HIS A 62 -16.78 -13.06 0.19
C HIS A 62 -17.19 -12.82 -1.27
N ASN A 63 -16.65 -11.77 -1.89
CA ASN A 63 -16.96 -11.41 -3.28
C ASN A 63 -15.71 -11.50 -4.16
N GLY A 64 -15.68 -12.48 -5.06
CA GLY A 64 -14.65 -12.63 -6.10
C GLY A 64 -14.56 -11.46 -7.10
N MET A 65 -15.48 -10.49 -7.02
CA MET A 65 -15.37 -9.23 -7.77
C MET A 65 -14.28 -8.30 -7.21
N MET A 66 -13.96 -8.41 -5.91
CA MET A 66 -12.93 -7.59 -5.25
C MET A 66 -11.50 -8.01 -5.64
N THR A 67 -11.33 -9.27 -6.05
CA THR A 67 -10.04 -9.80 -6.50
C THR A 67 -9.73 -9.45 -7.96
N MET A 68 -10.70 -8.89 -8.70
CA MET A 68 -10.46 -8.43 -10.07
C MET A 68 -9.50 -7.24 -10.12
N PRO A 69 -8.67 -7.14 -11.18
CA PRO A 69 -7.69 -6.06 -11.32
C PRO A 69 -8.32 -4.66 -11.37
N ALA A 70 -9.59 -4.53 -11.80
CA ALA A 70 -10.32 -3.26 -11.82
C ALA A 70 -10.51 -2.67 -10.41
N MET A 71 -10.86 -3.50 -9.42
CA MET A 71 -11.03 -3.06 -8.03
C MET A 71 -9.70 -2.70 -7.36
N ALA A 72 -8.61 -3.36 -7.75
CA ALA A 72 -7.28 -3.03 -7.23
C ALA A 72 -6.87 -1.58 -7.54
N LEU A 73 -7.18 -1.08 -8.74
CA LEU A 73 -6.89 0.30 -9.13
C LEU A 73 -7.72 1.32 -8.34
N ILE A 74 -9.00 1.02 -8.08
CA ILE A 74 -9.90 1.86 -7.30
C ILE A 74 -9.44 1.94 -5.85
N ILE A 75 -9.14 0.79 -5.22
CA ILE A 75 -8.64 0.74 -3.83
C ILE A 75 -7.31 1.47 -3.70
N CYS A 76 -6.36 1.25 -4.63
CA CYS A 76 -5.11 2.03 -4.67
C CYS A 76 -5.38 3.54 -4.74
N GLY A 77 -6.30 3.98 -5.60
CA GLY A 77 -6.70 5.38 -5.70
C GLY A 77 -7.26 5.96 -4.40
N CYS A 78 -8.15 5.22 -3.74
CA CYS A 78 -8.72 5.61 -2.44
C CYS A 78 -7.66 5.68 -1.33
N VAL A 79 -6.73 4.72 -1.29
CA VAL A 79 -5.64 4.70 -0.29
C VAL A 79 -4.68 5.86 -0.48
N VAL A 80 -4.28 6.14 -1.73
CA VAL A 80 -3.42 7.31 -2.05
C VAL A 80 -4.14 8.62 -1.73
N TRP A 81 -5.43 8.72 -2.04
CA TRP A 81 -6.25 9.88 -1.70
C TRP A 81 -6.34 10.08 -0.19
N ALA A 82 -6.64 9.03 0.59
CA ALA A 82 -6.71 9.10 2.05
C ALA A 82 -5.37 9.51 2.67
N HIS A 83 -4.27 8.90 2.21
CA HIS A 83 -2.93 9.26 2.66
C HIS A 83 -2.61 10.73 2.35
N ARG A 84 -2.96 11.20 1.15
CA ARG A 84 -2.77 12.61 0.76
C ARG A 84 -3.66 13.54 1.59
N ALA A 85 -4.92 13.20 1.81
CA ALA A 85 -5.87 14.00 2.59
C ALA A 85 -5.41 14.15 4.05
N ILE A 86 -4.90 13.09 4.67
CA ILE A 86 -4.36 13.14 6.03
C ILE A 86 -3.08 13.99 6.09
N ASN A 87 -2.20 13.88 5.08
CA ASN A 87 -0.98 14.68 5.02
C ASN A 87 -1.27 16.17 4.78
N ASP A 88 -2.29 16.48 3.96
CA ASP A 88 -2.72 17.86 3.70
C ASP A 88 -3.27 18.52 4.97
N ARG A 89 -3.99 17.76 5.80
CA ARG A 89 -4.49 18.21 7.12
C ARG A 89 -3.39 18.51 8.14
N ARG A 90 -2.19 17.92 8.01
CA ARG A 90 -1.06 18.20 8.92
C ARG A 90 -0.21 19.42 8.50
N LYS A 91 -0.43 19.96 7.31
CA LYS A 91 0.26 21.16 6.81
C LYS A 91 -0.48 22.47 7.08
N GLN A 92 -1.70 22.39 7.61
CA GLN A 92 -2.43 23.54 8.18
C GLN A 92 -2.14 23.64 9.68
#